data_AF-A0A7C6H7J6-F1
#
_entry.id   AF-A0A7C6H7J6-F1
#
_cell.length_a   1.000
_cell.length_b   1.000
_cell.length_c   1.000
_cell.angle_alpha   90.00
_cell.angle_beta   90.00
_cell.angle_gamma   90.00
#
_symmetry.space_group_name_H-M   'P 1'
#
loop_
_entity.id
_entity.type
_entity.pdbx_description
1 polymer ?
#
loop_
_entity_poly.entity_id
_entity_poly.type
_entity_poly.pdbx_seq_one_letter_code
_entity_poly.pdbx_strand_id
1 'polypeptide(L)'
;MLNYERGSEEGEMWLPGHLALSFMLCLPLLVLVKRERLLALYYVAFFALLPDYVHVGVLRTFSHSFTGLAIMLIVSLGTLAILFRPRPVMYVIASLAAVGHLLGDLYIGSIHPFWPFDDTWYQLHTFNSSFDIATEVMLSSIALLLLAMFGPFRLFSSRRQLDRRECRNLFLLATLVGAMALLQGGYYALIPYLGGGDAMRNLLLLFFAVPLLYTSALLFPMTFSDHERCGAMSDLSSSGLRKL
;
A
#
# COMPACT_ATOMS: atom_id res chain seq x y z
N MET A 1 20.36 -33.35 26.37
CA MET A 1 19.29 -33.31 25.35
C MET A 1 19.17 -31.86 24.94
N LEU A 2 19.77 -31.53 23.80
CA LEU A 2 19.92 -30.18 23.28
C LEU A 2 18.73 -29.84 22.37
N ASN A 3 18.35 -28.55 22.37
CA ASN A 3 17.61 -27.81 21.34
C ASN A 3 16.08 -27.99 21.27
N TYR A 4 15.36 -27.14 22.00
CA TYR A 4 14.04 -26.64 21.56
C TYR A 4 13.73 -25.24 22.14
N GLU A 5 14.72 -24.35 22.17
CA GLU A 5 14.52 -22.93 22.49
C GLU A 5 15.21 -22.07 21.44
N ARG A 6 14.66 -22.09 20.22
CA ARG A 6 14.92 -21.11 19.18
C ARG A 6 13.86 -21.25 18.10
N GLY A 7 13.00 -20.25 17.98
CA GLY A 7 12.08 -20.15 16.86
C GLY A 7 10.76 -19.44 17.13
N SER A 8 10.75 -18.33 17.88
CA SER A 8 9.64 -17.37 17.86
C SER A 8 10.02 -16.10 17.07
N GLU A 9 10.85 -16.26 16.03
CA GLU A 9 11.02 -15.26 14.98
C GLU A 9 9.96 -15.53 13.90
N GLU A 10 8.69 -15.40 14.26
CA GLU A 10 7.58 -15.41 13.31
C GLU A 10 7.55 -14.06 12.59
N GLY A 11 8.42 -13.95 11.59
CA GLY A 11 8.35 -12.88 10.61
C GLY A 11 7.11 -13.09 9.74
N GLU A 12 6.04 -12.38 10.03
CA GLU A 12 4.84 -12.37 9.18
C GLU A 12 4.73 -11.01 8.53
N MET A 13 5.15 -10.91 7.27
CA MET A 13 4.71 -9.83 6.40
C MET A 13 3.91 -10.47 5.28
N TRP A 14 2.76 -9.86 4.96
CA TRP A 14 1.83 -10.31 3.94
C TRP A 14 1.34 -9.10 3.14
N LEU A 15 2.10 -8.69 2.12
CA LEU A 15 1.79 -7.47 1.36
C LEU A 15 0.64 -7.59 0.34
N PRO A 16 0.57 -8.67 -0.47
CA PRO A 16 -0.27 -8.64 -1.67
C PRO A 16 -1.76 -8.68 -1.36
N GLY A 17 -2.18 -9.43 -0.34
CA GLY A 17 -3.58 -9.60 0.04
C GLY A 17 -4.21 -8.34 0.62
N HIS A 18 -3.53 -7.70 1.58
CA HIS A 18 -3.99 -6.47 2.23
C HIS A 18 -4.12 -5.32 1.25
N LEU A 19 -3.08 -5.09 0.44
CA LEU A 19 -3.08 -4.06 -0.58
C LEU A 19 -4.20 -4.29 -1.61
N ALA A 20 -4.42 -5.54 -2.02
CA ALA A 20 -5.48 -5.91 -2.95
C ALA A 20 -6.87 -5.64 -2.37
N LEU A 21 -7.12 -6.04 -1.12
CA LEU A 21 -8.39 -5.81 -0.44
C LEU A 21 -8.68 -4.32 -0.28
N SER A 22 -7.72 -3.55 0.20
CA SER A 22 -7.82 -2.09 0.33
C SER A 22 -8.09 -1.42 -1.01
N PHE A 23 -7.45 -1.88 -2.08
CA PHE A 23 -7.69 -1.39 -3.43
C PHE A 23 -9.12 -1.68 -3.92
N MET A 24 -9.61 -2.90 -3.71
CA MET A 24 -10.98 -3.27 -4.10
C MET A 24 -12.03 -2.47 -3.32
N LEU A 25 -11.84 -2.25 -2.02
CA LEU A 25 -12.71 -1.41 -1.21
C LEU A 25 -12.73 0.05 -1.71
N CYS A 26 -11.57 0.58 -2.10
CA CYS A 26 -11.45 1.94 -2.59
C CYS A 26 -11.88 2.13 -4.06
N LEU A 27 -12.13 1.03 -4.79
CA LEU A 27 -12.42 1.07 -6.23
C LEU A 27 -13.53 2.07 -6.61
N PRO A 28 -14.70 2.11 -5.92
CA PRO A 28 -15.76 3.04 -6.27
C PRO A 28 -15.29 4.50 -6.18
N LEU A 29 -14.52 4.84 -5.15
CA LEU A 29 -13.98 6.19 -4.94
C LEU A 29 -12.91 6.55 -5.98
N LEU A 30 -12.04 5.61 -6.33
CA LEU A 30 -11.00 5.79 -7.37
C LEU A 30 -11.60 6.06 -8.76
N VAL A 31 -12.79 5.50 -9.05
CA VAL A 31 -13.52 5.78 -10.29
C VAL A 31 -14.05 7.22 -10.30
N LEU A 32 -14.52 7.72 -9.16
CA LEU A 32 -15.04 9.09 -8.99
C LEU A 32 -13.94 10.16 -9.08
N VAL A 33 -12.75 9.87 -8.56
CA VAL A 33 -11.61 10.80 -8.61
C VAL A 33 -10.94 10.71 -9.98
N LYS A 34 -11.45 11.49 -10.95
CA LYS A 34 -10.93 11.50 -12.33
C LYS A 34 -9.55 12.18 -12.44
N ARG A 35 -9.47 13.45 -12.01
CA ARG A 35 -8.27 14.30 -12.14
C ARG A 35 -7.10 13.76 -11.32
N GLU A 36 -7.33 13.41 -10.07
CA GLU A 36 -6.29 13.04 -9.10
C GLU A 36 -6.17 11.51 -8.94
N ARG A 37 -6.62 10.74 -9.94
CA ARG A 37 -6.66 9.28 -9.84
C ARG A 37 -5.31 8.66 -9.49
N LEU A 38 -4.23 9.12 -10.13
CA LEU A 38 -2.88 8.60 -9.85
C LEU A 38 -2.48 8.89 -8.40
N LEU A 39 -2.75 10.10 -7.89
CA LEU A 39 -2.52 10.45 -6.49
C LEU A 39 -3.36 9.57 -5.56
N ALA A 40 -4.64 9.37 -5.87
CA ALA A 40 -5.54 8.53 -5.10
C ALA A 40 -5.06 7.07 -5.02
N LEU A 41 -4.48 6.52 -6.09
CA LEU A 41 -3.87 5.18 -6.07
C LEU A 41 -2.71 5.10 -5.08
N TYR A 42 -1.83 6.11 -5.04
CA TYR A 42 -0.74 6.14 -4.08
C TYR A 42 -1.21 6.42 -2.65
N TYR A 43 -2.35 7.12 -2.47
CA TYR A 43 -3.03 7.18 -1.18
C TYR A 43 -3.48 5.79 -0.72
N VAL A 44 -4.16 5.03 -1.59
CA VAL A 44 -4.57 3.65 -1.27
C VAL A 44 -3.35 2.83 -0.89
N ALA A 45 -2.29 2.86 -1.70
CA ALA A 45 -1.10 2.08 -1.43
C ALA A 45 -0.42 2.49 -0.12
N PHE A 46 -0.21 3.78 0.13
CA PHE A 46 0.42 4.23 1.36
C PHE A 46 -0.38 3.84 2.61
N PHE A 47 -1.69 4.07 2.60
CA PHE A 47 -2.54 3.81 3.76
C PHE A 47 -2.86 2.33 3.96
N ALA A 48 -2.91 1.55 2.89
CA ALA A 48 -3.00 0.09 2.98
C ALA A 48 -1.72 -0.55 3.55
N LEU A 49 -0.58 0.15 3.50
CA LEU A 49 0.68 -0.30 4.11
C LEU A 49 0.97 0.40 5.44
N LEU A 50 0.03 1.21 5.95
CA LEU A 50 0.27 2.06 7.09
C LEU A 50 0.76 1.28 8.33
N PRO A 51 0.12 0.15 8.72
CA PRO A 51 0.59 -0.66 9.84
C PRO A 51 1.99 -1.25 9.63
N ASP A 52 2.30 -1.65 8.40
CA ASP A 52 3.56 -2.31 8.06
C ASP A 52 4.77 -1.38 8.18
N TYR A 53 4.61 -0.05 8.14
CA TYR A 53 5.72 0.87 8.45
C TYR A 53 6.24 0.73 9.88
N VAL A 54 5.43 0.15 10.78
CA VAL A 54 5.77 -0.09 12.18
C VAL A 54 5.62 -1.57 12.47
N HIS A 55 6.63 -2.34 12.06
CA HIS A 55 6.60 -3.80 12.08
C HIS A 55 7.76 -4.39 12.91
N VAL A 56 7.91 -3.92 14.16
CA VAL A 56 9.00 -4.35 15.05
C VAL A 56 8.48 -4.60 16.47
N GLY A 57 8.65 -5.83 16.96
CA GLY A 57 8.32 -6.21 18.35
C GLY A 57 6.91 -5.81 18.77
N VAL A 58 6.77 -5.29 19.99
CA VAL A 58 5.47 -4.86 20.56
C VAL A 58 4.78 -3.76 19.75
N LEU A 59 5.55 -2.95 19.00
CA LEU A 59 4.97 -1.90 18.15
C LEU A 59 4.17 -2.48 16.98
N ARG A 60 4.49 -3.70 16.53
CA ARG A 60 3.71 -4.42 15.52
C ARG A 60 2.30 -4.73 16.02
N THR A 61 2.18 -5.29 17.23
CA THR A 61 0.88 -5.58 17.83
C THR A 61 0.04 -4.31 17.99
N PHE A 62 0.70 -3.20 18.32
CA PHE A 62 0.02 -1.91 18.40
C PHE A 62 -0.43 -1.40 17.02
N SER A 63 0.42 -1.42 15.99
CA SER A 63 0.11 -0.90 14.65
C SER A 63 -0.99 -1.68 13.93
N HIS A 64 -1.12 -2.98 14.19
CA HIS A 64 -2.21 -3.84 13.70
C HIS A 64 -3.44 -3.90 14.66
N SER A 65 -3.58 -2.93 15.56
CA SER A 65 -4.77 -2.77 16.40
C SER A 65 -5.64 -1.59 15.93
N PHE A 66 -6.95 -1.62 16.22
CA PHE A 66 -7.84 -0.49 15.93
C PHE A 66 -7.33 0.84 16.51
N THR A 67 -6.84 0.81 17.76
CA THR A 67 -6.34 2.00 18.45
C THR A 67 -5.06 2.53 17.80
N GLY A 68 -4.10 1.66 17.52
CA GLY A 68 -2.85 2.07 16.88
C GLY A 68 -3.09 2.58 15.46
N LEU A 69 -3.91 1.89 14.67
CA LEU A 69 -4.31 2.34 13.34
C LEU A 69 -4.98 3.72 13.39
N ALA A 70 -5.91 3.95 14.33
CA ALA A 70 -6.57 5.24 14.49
C ALA A 70 -5.58 6.37 14.78
N ILE A 71 -4.61 6.13 15.68
CA ILE A 71 -3.56 7.11 16.00
C ILE A 71 -2.67 7.36 14.78
N MET A 72 -2.21 6.31 14.09
CA MET A 72 -1.37 6.43 12.89
C MET A 72 -2.11 7.17 11.76
N LEU A 73 -3.41 6.91 11.58
CA LEU A 73 -4.27 7.62 10.64
C LEU A 73 -4.37 9.10 10.99
N ILE A 74 -4.66 9.45 12.25
CA ILE A 74 -4.76 10.84 12.70
C ILE A 74 -3.44 11.57 12.45
N VAL A 75 -2.31 10.98 12.82
CA VAL A 75 -0.99 11.58 12.62
C VAL A 75 -0.72 11.77 11.13
N SER A 76 -0.86 10.71 10.34
CA SER A 76 -0.53 10.74 8.91
C SER A 76 -1.44 11.71 8.14
N LEU A 77 -2.75 11.65 8.36
CA LEU A 77 -3.71 12.55 7.71
C LEU A 77 -3.56 13.98 8.20
N GLY A 78 -3.28 14.19 9.48
CA GLY A 78 -2.96 15.51 10.04
C GLY A 78 -1.73 16.12 9.37
N THR A 79 -0.65 15.36 9.23
CA THR A 79 0.56 15.79 8.51
C THR A 79 0.26 16.11 7.05
N LEU A 80 -0.47 15.24 6.33
CA LEU A 80 -0.84 15.50 4.93
C LEU A 80 -1.76 16.72 4.79
N ALA A 81 -2.69 16.93 5.72
CA ALA A 81 -3.56 18.11 5.77
C ALA A 81 -2.76 19.39 5.91
N ILE A 82 -1.78 19.42 6.82
CA ILE A 82 -0.93 20.58 7.04
C ILE A 82 -0.05 20.87 5.81
N LEU A 83 0.58 19.84 5.25
CA LEU A 83 1.60 20.00 4.21
C LEU A 83 1.02 20.19 2.80
N PHE A 84 -0.07 19.48 2.48
CA PHE A 84 -0.56 19.37 1.11
C PHE A 84 -2.02 19.78 0.94
N ARG A 85 -2.81 19.79 2.02
CA ARG A 85 -4.26 20.11 2.01
C ARG A 85 -5.01 19.29 0.93
N PRO A 86 -4.93 17.95 0.96
CA PRO A 86 -5.61 17.11 -0.02
C PRO A 86 -7.14 17.31 0.07
N ARG A 87 -7.84 16.95 -1.01
CA ARG A 87 -9.30 17.07 -1.08
C ARG A 87 -9.99 16.13 -0.09
N PRO A 88 -11.20 16.47 0.39
CA PRO A 88 -11.97 15.65 1.34
C PRO A 88 -12.05 14.16 0.97
N VAL A 89 -12.23 13.85 -0.33
CA VAL A 89 -12.31 12.48 -0.83
C VAL A 89 -11.04 11.65 -0.55
N MET A 90 -9.85 12.28 -0.51
CA MET A 90 -8.59 11.59 -0.25
C MET A 90 -8.50 11.09 1.19
N TYR A 91 -9.09 11.80 2.15
CA TYR A 91 -9.16 11.33 3.54
C TYR A 91 -10.07 10.10 3.65
N VAL A 92 -11.18 10.07 2.91
CA VAL A 92 -12.07 8.90 2.87
C VAL A 92 -11.36 7.70 2.25
N ILE A 93 -10.66 7.91 1.13
CA ILE A 93 -9.85 6.87 0.49
C ILE A 93 -8.77 6.34 1.43
N ALA A 94 -8.05 7.23 2.12
CA ALA A 94 -7.03 6.86 3.09
C ALA A 94 -7.58 6.01 4.23
N SER A 95 -8.66 6.47 4.87
CA SER A 95 -9.28 5.73 5.97
C SER A 95 -9.80 4.37 5.52
N LEU A 96 -10.44 4.30 4.36
CA LEU A 96 -10.95 3.03 3.82
C LEU A 96 -9.81 2.07 3.45
N ALA A 97 -8.71 2.58 2.90
CA ALA A 97 -7.53 1.76 2.58
C ALA A 97 -6.86 1.21 3.85
N ALA A 98 -6.74 2.02 4.90
CA ALA A 98 -6.21 1.60 6.20
C ALA A 98 -7.12 0.56 6.88
N VAL A 99 -8.44 0.77 6.84
CA VAL A 99 -9.41 -0.23 7.32
C VAL A 99 -9.36 -1.50 6.50
N GLY A 100 -9.13 -1.40 5.18
CA GLY A 100 -8.93 -2.57 4.32
C GLY A 100 -7.75 -3.43 4.74
N HIS A 101 -6.66 -2.84 5.24
CA HIS A 101 -5.55 -3.58 5.83
C HIS A 101 -6.03 -4.34 7.07
N LEU A 102 -6.72 -3.66 7.99
CA LEU A 102 -7.24 -4.28 9.20
C LEU A 102 -8.28 -5.40 8.91
N LEU A 103 -9.08 -5.24 7.86
CA LEU A 103 -10.00 -6.29 7.40
C LEU A 103 -9.27 -7.49 6.79
N GLY A 104 -8.16 -7.24 6.08
CA GLY A 104 -7.28 -8.30 5.61
C GLY A 104 -6.67 -9.03 6.79
N ASP A 105 -6.25 -8.28 7.82
CA ASP A 105 -5.72 -8.86 9.04
C ASP A 105 -6.77 -9.75 9.74
N LEU A 106 -8.06 -9.36 9.72
CA LEU A 106 -9.16 -10.14 10.33
C LEU A 106 -9.42 -11.44 9.58
N TYR A 107 -9.32 -11.37 8.26
CA TYR A 107 -9.65 -12.48 7.37
C TYR A 107 -8.50 -13.49 7.28
N ILE A 108 -7.25 -13.02 7.38
CA ILE A 108 -6.02 -13.81 7.27
C ILE A 108 -5.50 -14.25 8.65
N GLY A 109 -6.06 -13.71 9.75
CA GLY A 109 -5.84 -14.21 11.12
C GLY A 109 -4.88 -13.38 11.99
N SER A 110 -4.40 -12.23 11.51
CA SER A 110 -3.48 -11.33 12.24
C SER A 110 -4.15 -10.28 13.13
N ILE A 111 -5.49 -10.18 13.15
CA ILE A 111 -6.15 -9.44 14.24
C ILE A 111 -6.20 -10.28 15.50
N HIS A 112 -5.37 -9.87 16.44
CA HIS A 112 -5.51 -10.14 17.86
C HIS A 112 -6.97 -9.86 18.29
N PRO A 113 -7.74 -10.83 18.83
CA PRO A 113 -8.95 -10.47 19.54
C PRO A 113 -8.51 -9.61 20.74
N PHE A 114 -9.16 -8.47 20.92
CA PHE A 114 -8.95 -7.53 22.02
C PHE A 114 -9.14 -8.22 23.40
N TRP A 115 -8.14 -8.99 23.84
CA TRP A 115 -8.04 -9.58 25.16
C TRP A 115 -6.57 -9.50 25.58
N PRO A 116 -6.19 -8.60 26.49
CA PRO A 116 -4.79 -8.29 26.77
C PRO A 116 -4.02 -9.40 27.52
N PHE A 117 -4.47 -10.66 27.55
CA PHE A 117 -3.95 -11.68 28.46
C PHE A 117 -3.90 -13.13 27.95
N ASP A 118 -4.02 -13.41 26.64
CA ASP A 118 -3.95 -14.80 26.17
C ASP A 118 -3.06 -15.02 24.93
N ASP A 119 -1.92 -15.66 25.13
CA ASP A 119 -0.92 -16.02 24.12
C ASP A 119 -1.31 -17.26 23.30
N THR A 120 -2.42 -17.94 23.64
CA THR A 120 -2.83 -19.20 22.96
C THR A 120 -3.42 -19.00 21.56
N TRP A 121 -3.76 -17.77 21.17
CA TRP A 121 -4.31 -17.48 19.84
C TRP A 121 -3.27 -17.65 18.70
N TYR A 122 -2.01 -17.31 18.97
CA TYR A 122 -0.89 -17.55 18.03
C TYR A 122 -0.73 -19.02 17.65
N GLN A 123 -1.15 -19.94 18.52
CA GLN A 123 -1.04 -21.38 18.29
C GLN A 123 -2.19 -21.95 17.45
N LEU A 124 -3.32 -21.24 17.30
CA LEU A 124 -4.54 -21.77 16.69
C LEU A 124 -4.59 -21.62 15.16
N HIS A 125 -3.78 -20.72 14.59
CA HIS A 125 -3.60 -20.62 13.16
C HIS A 125 -2.18 -21.03 12.78
N THR A 126 -2.04 -22.19 12.17
CA THR A 126 -0.88 -22.49 11.32
C THR A 126 -0.90 -21.51 10.15
N PHE A 127 -0.36 -20.31 10.36
CA PHE A 127 -0.09 -19.31 9.35
C PHE A 127 0.65 -19.96 8.17
N ASN A 128 0.25 -19.66 6.92
CA ASN A 128 0.60 -20.38 5.68
C ASN A 128 -0.23 -21.64 5.39
N SER A 129 -1.51 -21.70 5.74
CA SER A 129 -2.35 -22.74 5.17
C SER A 129 -2.43 -22.55 3.65
N SER A 130 -2.58 -23.64 2.89
CA SER A 130 -2.72 -23.55 1.43
C SER A 130 -3.92 -22.70 1.01
N PHE A 131 -4.92 -22.56 1.88
CA PHE A 131 -6.10 -21.72 1.68
C PHE A 131 -5.74 -20.22 1.73
N ASP A 132 -4.92 -19.79 2.68
CA ASP A 132 -4.54 -18.37 2.84
C ASP A 132 -3.76 -17.90 1.61
N ILE A 133 -2.79 -18.72 1.19
CA ILE A 133 -1.96 -18.47 0.01
C ILE A 133 -2.82 -18.40 -1.26
N ALA A 134 -3.75 -19.34 -1.45
CA ALA A 134 -4.66 -19.33 -2.59
C ALA A 134 -5.56 -18.08 -2.60
N THR A 135 -5.98 -17.63 -1.42
CA THR A 135 -6.83 -16.44 -1.30
C THR A 135 -6.06 -15.17 -1.63
N GLU A 136 -4.83 -15.01 -1.12
CA GLU A 136 -3.98 -13.89 -1.51
C GLU A 136 -3.76 -13.83 -3.02
N VAL A 137 -3.39 -14.96 -3.61
CA VAL A 137 -3.19 -15.12 -5.05
C VAL A 137 -4.43 -14.65 -5.82
N MET A 138 -5.62 -15.09 -5.39
CA MET A 138 -6.88 -14.69 -6.01
C MET A 138 -7.13 -13.18 -5.89
N LEU A 139 -7.03 -12.60 -4.69
CA LEU A 139 -7.30 -11.19 -4.44
C LEU A 139 -6.30 -10.29 -5.20
N SER A 140 -5.02 -10.63 -5.17
CA SER A 140 -3.98 -9.90 -5.91
C SER A 140 -4.18 -9.99 -7.42
N SER A 141 -4.61 -11.14 -7.95
CA SER A 141 -4.94 -11.30 -9.37
C SER A 141 -6.09 -10.38 -9.79
N ILE A 142 -7.15 -10.32 -8.98
CA ILE A 142 -8.31 -9.44 -9.23
C ILE A 142 -7.87 -7.97 -9.16
N ALA A 143 -7.11 -7.58 -8.14
CA ALA A 143 -6.62 -6.21 -7.99
C ALA A 143 -5.73 -5.77 -9.16
N LEU A 144 -4.81 -6.64 -9.62
CA LEU A 144 -3.98 -6.39 -10.78
C LEU A 144 -4.80 -6.21 -12.06
N LEU A 145 -5.80 -7.08 -12.29
CA LEU A 145 -6.70 -6.98 -13.44
C LEU A 145 -7.46 -5.65 -13.43
N LEU A 146 -8.04 -5.30 -12.28
CA LEU A 146 -8.76 -4.04 -12.09
C LEU A 146 -7.86 -2.81 -12.27
N LEU A 147 -6.61 -2.87 -11.77
CA LEU A 147 -5.61 -1.82 -11.95
C LEU A 147 -5.21 -1.67 -13.42
N ALA A 148 -5.06 -2.78 -14.15
CA ALA A 148 -4.83 -2.76 -15.60
C ALA A 148 -6.02 -2.15 -16.35
N MET A 149 -7.26 -2.46 -15.93
CA MET A 149 -8.49 -1.89 -16.50
C MET A 149 -8.64 -0.37 -16.26
N PHE A 150 -8.05 0.19 -15.20
CA PHE A 150 -7.98 1.65 -15.05
C PHE A 150 -7.23 2.32 -16.20
N GLY A 151 -6.33 1.59 -16.86
CA GLY A 151 -5.66 2.00 -18.08
C GLY A 151 -4.52 3.00 -17.83
N PRO A 152 -3.28 2.69 -18.23
CA PRO A 152 -2.12 3.56 -18.02
C PRO A 152 -2.31 4.96 -18.65
N PHE A 153 -3.02 5.05 -19.79
CA PHE A 153 -3.32 6.33 -20.43
C PHE A 153 -4.16 7.28 -19.57
N ARG A 154 -5.11 6.74 -18.78
CA ARG A 154 -5.95 7.56 -17.88
C ARG A 154 -5.13 8.07 -16.69
N LEU A 155 -4.22 7.25 -16.17
CA LEU A 155 -3.31 7.63 -15.10
C LEU A 155 -2.29 8.68 -15.56
N PHE A 156 -1.79 8.55 -16.78
CA PHE A 156 -0.92 9.54 -17.41
C PHE A 156 -1.62 10.89 -17.61
N SER A 157 -2.90 10.88 -18.05
CA SER A 157 -3.71 12.09 -18.14
C SER A 157 -3.92 12.73 -16.76
N SER A 158 -4.24 11.92 -15.74
CA SER A 158 -4.36 12.37 -14.35
C SER A 158 -3.09 13.06 -13.87
N ARG A 159 -1.91 12.47 -14.11
CA ARG A 159 -0.60 13.04 -13.74
C ARG A 159 -0.39 14.46 -14.28
N ARG A 160 -0.79 14.71 -15.53
CA ARG A 160 -0.63 16.01 -16.21
C ARG A 160 -1.54 17.09 -15.66
N GLN A 161 -2.63 16.71 -15.00
CA GLN A 161 -3.61 17.64 -14.44
C GLN A 161 -3.32 17.98 -12.97
N LEU A 162 -2.34 17.33 -12.33
CA LEU A 162 -1.97 17.61 -10.96
C LEU A 162 -1.30 18.98 -10.84
N ASP A 163 -1.67 19.73 -9.81
CA ASP A 163 -0.99 20.96 -9.44
C ASP A 163 0.32 20.69 -8.70
N ARG A 164 1.14 21.72 -8.46
CA ARG A 164 2.45 21.57 -7.82
C ARG A 164 2.39 20.92 -6.43
N ARG A 165 1.34 21.17 -5.64
CA ARG A 165 1.21 20.58 -4.29
C ARG A 165 0.84 19.11 -4.39
N GLU A 166 -0.08 18.77 -5.29
CA GLU A 166 -0.46 17.39 -5.61
C GLU A 166 0.72 16.61 -6.21
N CYS A 167 1.52 17.21 -7.09
CA CYS A 167 2.74 16.60 -7.65
C CYS A 167 3.75 16.27 -6.52
N ARG A 168 3.93 17.16 -5.53
CA ARG A 168 4.81 16.92 -4.36
C ARG A 168 4.27 15.85 -3.43
N ASN A 169 2.96 15.84 -3.18
CA ASN A 169 2.31 14.82 -2.37
C ASN A 169 2.47 13.44 -3.00
N LEU A 170 2.20 13.33 -4.31
CA LEU A 170 2.40 12.11 -5.10
C LEU A 170 3.84 11.58 -4.96
N PHE A 171 4.84 12.47 -5.10
CA PHE A 171 6.25 12.09 -4.99
C PHE A 171 6.59 11.53 -3.61
N LEU A 172 6.14 12.19 -2.54
CA LEU A 172 6.36 11.72 -1.17
C LEU A 172 5.77 10.32 -0.95
N LEU A 173 4.48 10.16 -1.28
CA LEU A 173 3.78 8.88 -1.08
C LEU A 173 4.40 7.76 -1.92
N ALA A 174 4.73 8.03 -3.18
CA ALA A 174 5.36 7.04 -4.04
C ALA A 174 6.75 6.61 -3.56
N THR A 175 7.52 7.54 -2.98
CA THR A 175 8.83 7.23 -2.40
C THR A 175 8.68 6.30 -1.20
N LEU A 176 7.76 6.61 -0.28
CA LEU A 176 7.51 5.79 0.91
C LEU A 176 6.99 4.39 0.55
N VAL A 177 6.01 4.32 -0.34
CA VAL A 177 5.47 3.03 -0.84
C VAL A 177 6.57 2.22 -1.53
N GLY A 178 7.41 2.86 -2.35
CA GLY A 178 8.52 2.20 -3.03
C GLY A 178 9.56 1.64 -2.06
N ALA A 179 9.95 2.43 -1.05
CA ALA A 179 10.88 1.98 -0.02
C ALA A 179 10.34 0.78 0.74
N MET A 180 9.05 0.83 1.12
CA MET A 180 8.40 -0.27 1.84
C MET A 180 8.34 -1.55 1.00
N ALA A 181 7.90 -1.43 -0.26
CA ALA A 181 7.86 -2.55 -1.18
C ALA A 181 9.26 -3.16 -1.37
N LEU A 182 10.32 -2.36 -1.50
CA LEU A 182 11.69 -2.89 -1.61
C LEU A 182 12.14 -3.62 -0.34
N LEU A 183 11.87 -3.08 0.84
CA LEU A 183 12.21 -3.74 2.12
C LEU A 183 11.50 -5.09 2.25
N GLN A 184 10.21 -5.13 1.92
CA GLN A 184 9.42 -6.36 1.96
C GLN A 184 9.84 -7.36 0.89
N GLY A 185 10.14 -6.89 -0.32
CA GLY A 185 10.69 -7.73 -1.38
C GLY A 185 12.03 -8.35 -1.00
N GLY A 186 12.91 -7.57 -0.35
CA GLY A 186 14.15 -8.07 0.20
C GLY A 186 13.93 -9.15 1.28
N TYR A 187 12.94 -8.94 2.15
CA TYR A 187 12.53 -9.94 3.14
C TYR A 187 12.07 -11.25 2.47
N TYR A 188 11.09 -11.18 1.56
CA TYR A 188 10.61 -12.39 0.86
C TYR A 188 11.67 -13.07 0.02
N ALA A 189 12.60 -12.31 -0.57
CA ALA A 189 13.71 -12.88 -1.31
C ALA A 189 14.69 -13.64 -0.42
N LEU A 190 14.80 -13.27 0.87
CA LEU A 190 15.68 -13.92 1.84
C LEU A 190 15.09 -15.22 2.43
N ILE A 191 13.75 -15.33 2.51
CA ILE A 191 13.05 -16.51 3.07
C ILE A 191 13.47 -17.85 2.42
N PRO A 192 13.55 -17.97 1.07
CA PRO A 192 14.04 -19.20 0.44
C PRO A 192 15.47 -19.57 0.86
N TYR A 193 16.36 -18.58 1.04
CA TYR A 193 17.76 -18.81 1.43
C TYR A 193 17.90 -19.18 2.91
N LEU A 194 16.99 -18.76 3.78
CA LEU A 194 16.99 -19.08 5.21
C LEU A 194 16.32 -20.43 5.54
N GLY A 195 16.00 -21.25 4.53
CA GLY A 195 15.47 -22.61 4.72
C GLY A 195 13.97 -22.77 4.47
N GLY A 196 13.32 -21.79 3.84
CA GLY A 196 11.88 -21.82 3.53
C GLY A 196 11.49 -22.37 2.17
N GLY A 197 12.23 -23.32 1.59
CA GLY A 197 12.14 -23.76 0.18
C GLY A 197 10.87 -24.51 -0.27
N ASP A 198 9.68 -24.16 0.20
CA ASP A 198 8.40 -24.73 -0.26
C ASP A 198 7.94 -24.07 -1.58
N ALA A 199 7.36 -24.85 -2.49
CA ALA A 199 6.71 -24.39 -3.71
C ALA A 199 5.64 -23.32 -3.45
N MET A 200 4.90 -23.42 -2.34
CA MET A 200 3.90 -22.41 -1.95
C MET A 200 4.52 -21.07 -1.55
N ARG A 201 5.68 -21.08 -0.88
CA ARG A 201 6.42 -19.85 -0.52
C ARG A 201 7.02 -19.17 -1.74
N ASN A 202 7.49 -19.96 -2.72
CA ASN A 202 7.95 -19.43 -4.01
C ASN A 202 6.80 -18.83 -4.84
N LEU A 203 5.59 -19.39 -4.75
CA LEU A 203 4.40 -18.83 -5.38
C LEU A 203 4.07 -17.44 -4.81
N LEU A 204 4.13 -17.27 -3.49
CA LEU A 204 3.93 -15.98 -2.84
C LEU A 204 4.97 -14.94 -3.26
N LEU A 205 6.24 -15.33 -3.34
CA LEU A 205 7.30 -14.45 -3.82
C LEU A 205 7.01 -13.96 -5.26
N LEU A 206 6.52 -14.85 -6.13
CA LEU A 206 6.10 -14.47 -7.49
C LEU A 206 4.94 -13.46 -7.46
N PHE A 207 3.95 -13.69 -6.60
CA PHE A 207 2.80 -12.80 -6.44
C PHE A 207 3.10 -11.47 -5.76
N PHE A 208 4.22 -11.36 -5.05
CA PHE A 208 4.80 -10.08 -4.65
C PHE A 208 5.55 -9.42 -5.83
N ALA A 209 6.34 -10.19 -6.58
CA ALA A 209 7.17 -9.68 -7.66
C ALA A 209 6.34 -9.10 -8.82
N VAL A 210 5.19 -9.70 -9.17
CA VAL A 210 4.35 -9.24 -10.29
C VAL A 210 3.76 -7.84 -10.06
N PRO A 211 3.08 -7.53 -8.94
CA PRO A 211 2.65 -6.17 -8.61
C PRO A 211 3.80 -5.17 -8.53
N LEU A 212 4.96 -5.59 -8.00
CA LEU A 212 6.14 -4.74 -7.96
C LEU A 212 6.62 -4.39 -9.36
N LEU A 213 6.81 -5.39 -10.24
CA LEU A 213 7.20 -5.20 -11.64
C LEU A 213 6.19 -4.32 -12.38
N TYR A 214 4.89 -4.54 -12.18
CA TYR A 214 3.84 -3.70 -12.75
C TYR A 214 3.98 -2.24 -12.31
N THR A 215 4.17 -2.01 -11.02
CA THR A 215 4.34 -0.67 -10.44
C THR A 215 5.62 -0.02 -11.01
N SER A 216 6.74 -0.74 -11.06
CA SER A 216 8.04 -0.28 -11.59
C SER A 216 7.99 0.04 -13.08
N ALA A 217 7.29 -0.77 -13.88
CA ALA A 217 7.23 -0.57 -15.33
C ALA A 217 6.26 0.54 -15.73
N LEU A 218 5.15 0.71 -14.99
CA LEU A 218 4.05 1.58 -15.42
C LEU A 218 3.86 2.80 -14.51
N LEU A 219 3.75 2.60 -13.20
CA LEU A 219 3.34 3.67 -12.27
C LEU A 219 4.50 4.56 -11.85
N PHE A 220 5.67 3.98 -11.56
CA PHE A 220 6.87 4.72 -11.15
C PHE A 220 7.30 5.76 -12.20
N PRO A 221 7.43 5.42 -13.50
CA PRO A 221 7.72 6.43 -14.51
C PRO A 221 6.69 7.56 -14.52
N MET A 222 5.39 7.27 -14.37
CA MET A 222 4.38 8.33 -14.32
C MET A 222 4.55 9.27 -13.13
N THR A 223 5.02 8.77 -11.99
CA THR A 223 5.26 9.58 -10.80
C THR A 223 6.50 10.47 -10.97
N PHE A 224 7.59 9.93 -11.49
CA PHE A 224 8.92 10.57 -11.52
C PHE A 224 9.30 11.22 -12.85
N SER A 225 8.57 10.98 -13.95
CA SER A 225 8.84 11.59 -15.27
C SER A 225 8.54 13.10 -15.25
N ASP A 226 9.62 13.84 -15.01
CA ASP A 226 9.87 15.28 -15.15
C ASP A 226 8.98 16.26 -14.37
N HIS A 227 9.60 16.81 -13.32
CA HIS A 227 9.20 18.00 -12.58
C HIS A 227 8.97 19.24 -13.48
N GLU A 228 9.49 19.25 -14.70
CA GLU A 228 9.42 20.40 -15.61
C GLU A 228 8.04 20.61 -16.25
N ARG A 229 7.22 19.55 -16.40
CA ARG A 229 5.90 19.67 -17.05
C ARG A 229 4.75 20.13 -16.14
N CYS A 230 4.82 19.94 -14.81
CA CYS A 230 3.79 20.50 -13.89
C CYS A 230 3.84 22.05 -13.83
N GLY A 231 4.94 22.69 -14.26
CA GLY A 231 5.10 24.15 -14.28
C GLY A 231 4.87 24.82 -15.63
N ALA A 232 5.07 24.11 -16.74
CA ALA A 232 5.13 24.74 -18.06
C ALA A 232 3.78 25.19 -18.65
N MET A 233 2.63 24.75 -18.12
CA MET A 233 1.31 25.20 -18.63
C MET A 233 0.71 26.39 -17.87
N SER A 234 1.26 26.82 -16.72
CA SER A 234 0.78 28.06 -16.07
C SER A 234 1.38 29.33 -16.65
N ASP A 235 2.52 29.25 -17.36
CA ASP A 235 3.26 30.43 -17.82
C ASP A 235 3.06 30.76 -19.30
N LEU A 236 2.29 29.97 -20.05
CA LEU A 236 2.06 30.17 -21.49
C LEU A 236 0.73 30.87 -21.84
N SER A 237 0.01 31.43 -20.85
CA SER A 237 -1.25 32.17 -21.08
C SER A 237 -1.27 33.59 -20.50
N SER A 238 -0.12 34.29 -20.48
CA SER A 238 -0.07 35.72 -20.11
C SER A 238 0.70 36.60 -21.10
N SER A 239 0.62 36.34 -22.41
CA SER A 239 1.08 37.31 -23.42
C SER A 239 0.08 37.47 -24.57
N GLY A 240 -1.20 37.67 -24.23
CA GLY A 240 -2.20 38.24 -25.14
C GLY A 240 -2.20 39.76 -25.01
N LEU A 241 -1.22 40.39 -25.68
CA LEU A 241 -1.14 41.81 -26.03
C LEU A 241 -2.38 42.67 -25.70
N ARG A 242 -2.26 43.41 -24.60
CA ARG A 242 -2.92 44.70 -24.44
C ARG A 242 -2.19 45.68 -25.36
N LYS A 243 -2.76 45.98 -26.53
CA LYS A 243 -2.40 47.16 -27.32
C LYS A 243 -3.68 47.92 -27.64
N LEU A 244 -3.74 49.09 -27.00
CA LEU A 244 -4.36 50.37 -27.39
C LEU A 244 -5.70 50.30 -28.12
#